data_AF-A0A8J8T7P2-F1
#
_entry.id   AF-A0A8J8T7P2-F1
#
_cell.length_a   1.000
_cell.length_b   1.000
_cell.length_c   1.000
_cell.angle_alpha   90.00
_cell.angle_beta   90.00
_cell.angle_gamma   90.00
#
_symmetry.space_group_name_H-M   'P 1'
#
loop_
_entity.id
_entity.type
_entity.pdbx_description
1 polymer ?
#
loop_
_entity_poly.entity_id
_entity_poly.type
_entity_poly.pdbx_seq_one_letter_code
_entity_poly.pdbx_strand_id
1 'polypeptide(L)'
;MQDEKPIETAMLSLTERKNKLRSKDLKKLSSSQITQATLETDFKLCKMIEVAQNDKELIEIQRKAIYMQRLEFHSLSLNHEALQRNFEALSNQVLVERQEKAELQLKINQLANERLSINDRIKELQDKLGAVGLGDREYDMRKENEIKELRENLELRRQQIEQLKSDLQKRIKKINEIESKNEIIIQGKDKEISTLTADLRANNDLMKETMAQYRAKQQTLQLAQGKIIDLESKLKQKTEADMTMKEVIERVRIELNQQYVPLISQLKEEAHARNSFYQREMEKMENAFGERTQALEDRVRAQDLQLQDWIAKYNDKCKECASYISISEHRLQQYNELLSKKKELEDSKGEHIQNLESELHKKDEETLQLKSELFQLEQGIGEDKREEIRELGHFKERVILLEQQLMLSVEKCDMLQAQMVSIQNDRDEAVANAKKLVQKLEETDRFKQHIEDRNEEKYLEMRREIADRCNQVMSLQLEIQRLTNEKLIDKQVIDELERRIDYDRDKLYKLQKEDSELFTTFKTQTTEELTNLKRSFEKIGKDLMCKSCWKLGTDCLMLKCGHSLCSTCSLKGVGDVFYCKECMEETEISTISRSQPIKQISLNYIMSKKILESVLSLVST
;
A
#
# COMPACT_ATOMS: atom_id res chain seq x y z
N MET A 1 -3.90 -36.06 -65.81
CA MET A 1 -4.60 -36.96 -66.73
C MET A 1 -3.57 -37.66 -67.59
N GLN A 2 -3.10 -38.82 -67.15
CA GLN A 2 -2.40 -39.87 -67.89
C GLN A 2 -2.12 -40.95 -66.84
N ASP A 3 -2.78 -42.12 -66.97
CA ASP A 3 -2.47 -43.43 -66.35
C ASP A 3 -3.74 -44.30 -66.16
N GLU A 4 -4.53 -44.50 -67.23
CA GLU A 4 -5.64 -45.48 -67.22
C GLU A 4 -5.23 -46.87 -67.75
N LYS A 5 -4.04 -47.00 -68.34
CA LYS A 5 -3.62 -48.25 -69.00
C LYS A 5 -3.31 -49.47 -68.10
N PRO A 6 -2.91 -49.38 -66.81
CA PRO A 6 -2.46 -50.59 -66.10
C PRO A 6 -3.59 -51.55 -65.68
N ILE A 7 -4.77 -51.03 -65.33
CA ILE A 7 -5.83 -51.82 -64.66
C ILE A 7 -6.73 -52.55 -65.67
N GLU A 8 -7.09 -51.92 -66.79
CA GLU A 8 -7.80 -52.61 -67.87
C GLU A 8 -6.97 -53.75 -68.46
N THR A 9 -5.66 -53.54 -68.59
CA THR A 9 -4.72 -54.58 -69.06
C THR A 9 -4.62 -55.75 -68.08
N ALA A 10 -4.69 -55.49 -66.77
CA ALA A 10 -4.70 -56.54 -65.74
C ALA A 10 -5.99 -57.37 -65.75
N MET A 11 -7.15 -56.72 -65.92
CA MET A 11 -8.47 -57.37 -66.02
C MET A 11 -8.59 -58.27 -67.26
N LEU A 12 -8.06 -57.83 -68.41
CA LEU A 12 -7.98 -58.65 -69.62
C LEU A 12 -7.06 -59.88 -69.43
N SER A 13 -5.92 -59.72 -68.75
CA SER A 13 -4.98 -60.83 -68.49
C SER A 13 -5.54 -61.91 -67.54
N LEU A 14 -6.40 -61.51 -66.59
CA LEU A 14 -7.10 -62.45 -65.69
C LEU A 14 -8.15 -63.27 -66.44
N THR A 15 -8.82 -62.64 -67.42
CA THR A 15 -9.81 -63.31 -68.28
C THR A 15 -9.15 -64.29 -69.24
N GLU A 16 -7.96 -63.99 -69.78
CA GLU A 16 -7.18 -64.95 -70.58
C GLU A 16 -6.59 -66.10 -69.74
N ARG A 17 -6.19 -65.85 -68.49
CA ARG A 17 -5.79 -66.90 -67.53
C ARG A 17 -6.94 -67.85 -67.20
N LYS A 18 -8.19 -67.38 -67.14
CA LYS A 18 -9.41 -68.19 -66.97
C LYS A 18 -9.57 -69.25 -68.06
N ASN A 19 -9.26 -68.91 -69.31
CA ASN A 19 -9.36 -69.85 -70.44
C ASN A 19 -8.21 -70.86 -70.50
N LYS A 20 -7.00 -70.48 -70.05
CA LYS A 20 -5.85 -71.43 -69.98
C LYS A 20 -5.99 -72.46 -68.86
N LEU A 21 -6.51 -72.08 -67.69
CA LEU A 21 -6.70 -73.01 -66.55
C LEU A 21 -7.80 -74.06 -66.79
N ARG A 22 -8.86 -73.73 -67.56
CA ARG A 22 -9.90 -74.71 -67.94
C ARG A 22 -9.38 -75.86 -68.81
N SER A 23 -8.24 -75.70 -69.50
CA SER A 23 -7.78 -76.67 -70.51
C SER A 23 -6.79 -77.73 -70.01
N LYS A 24 -6.05 -77.47 -68.92
CA LYS A 24 -4.92 -78.33 -68.50
C LYS A 24 -5.22 -79.30 -67.35
N ASP A 25 -6.15 -78.99 -66.45
CA ASP A 25 -6.35 -79.79 -65.23
C ASP A 25 -7.64 -80.63 -65.22
N LEU A 26 -8.48 -80.55 -66.26
CA LEU A 26 -9.77 -81.28 -66.32
C LEU A 26 -9.67 -82.73 -66.84
N LYS A 27 -8.47 -83.24 -67.15
CA LYS A 27 -8.32 -84.59 -67.75
C LYS A 27 -8.19 -85.75 -66.75
N LYS A 28 -8.24 -85.53 -65.43
CA LYS A 28 -8.07 -86.60 -64.42
C LYS A 28 -8.99 -86.52 -63.19
N LEU A 29 -10.17 -85.92 -63.29
CA LEU A 29 -11.14 -85.84 -62.19
C LEU A 29 -12.52 -86.31 -62.65
N SER A 30 -13.32 -86.90 -61.75
CA SER A 30 -14.70 -87.29 -62.04
C SER A 30 -15.59 -86.05 -62.21
N SER A 31 -16.67 -86.15 -62.98
CA SER A 31 -17.50 -85.00 -63.38
C SER A 31 -18.06 -84.19 -62.19
N SER A 32 -18.30 -84.81 -61.04
CA SER A 32 -18.77 -84.11 -59.83
C SER A 32 -17.70 -83.26 -59.16
N GLN A 33 -16.45 -83.74 -59.10
CA GLN A 33 -15.32 -83.00 -58.52
C GLN A 33 -14.91 -81.80 -59.37
N ILE A 34 -15.02 -81.93 -60.69
CA ILE A 34 -14.81 -80.83 -61.64
C ILE A 34 -15.81 -79.70 -61.41
N THR A 35 -17.09 -80.03 -61.22
CA THR A 35 -18.16 -79.04 -61.09
C THR A 35 -18.02 -78.23 -59.79
N GLN A 36 -17.66 -78.90 -58.68
CA GLN A 36 -17.49 -78.26 -57.37
C GLN A 36 -16.23 -77.37 -57.30
N ALA A 37 -15.10 -77.84 -57.85
CA ALA A 37 -13.89 -77.02 -57.94
C ALA A 37 -14.10 -75.78 -58.83
N THR A 38 -14.87 -75.91 -59.92
CA THR A 38 -15.18 -74.79 -60.82
C THR A 38 -16.05 -73.74 -60.12
N LEU A 39 -17.07 -74.16 -59.36
CA LEU A 39 -17.93 -73.25 -58.59
C LEU A 39 -17.15 -72.50 -57.51
N GLU A 40 -16.28 -73.19 -56.77
CA GLU A 40 -15.48 -72.56 -55.72
C GLU A 40 -14.44 -71.57 -56.29
N THR A 41 -13.90 -71.88 -57.47
CA THR A 41 -12.96 -71.00 -58.18
C THR A 41 -13.69 -69.78 -58.76
N ASP A 42 -14.85 -69.94 -59.37
CA ASP A 42 -15.66 -68.83 -59.88
C ASP A 42 -16.16 -67.93 -58.71
N PHE A 43 -16.51 -68.50 -57.56
CA PHE A 43 -16.86 -67.72 -56.37
C PHE A 43 -15.67 -66.88 -55.85
N LYS A 44 -14.47 -67.48 -55.76
CA LYS A 44 -13.24 -66.75 -55.38
C LYS A 44 -12.91 -65.65 -56.38
N LEU A 45 -13.11 -65.91 -57.68
CA LEU A 45 -12.87 -64.93 -58.75
C LEU A 45 -13.84 -63.75 -58.66
N CYS A 46 -15.14 -63.99 -58.44
CA CYS A 46 -16.12 -62.93 -58.23
C CYS A 46 -15.75 -62.05 -57.02
N LYS A 47 -15.33 -62.67 -55.92
CA LYS A 47 -14.86 -61.94 -54.73
C LYS A 47 -13.63 -61.08 -55.02
N MET A 48 -12.69 -61.56 -55.83
CA MET A 48 -11.51 -60.78 -56.23
C MET A 48 -11.86 -59.60 -57.15
N ILE A 49 -12.84 -59.78 -58.05
CA ILE A 49 -13.33 -58.69 -58.91
C ILE A 49 -14.02 -57.62 -58.08
N GLU A 50 -14.85 -58.03 -57.11
CA GLU A 50 -15.53 -57.12 -56.18
C GLU A 50 -14.53 -56.31 -55.34
N VAL A 51 -13.49 -56.97 -54.81
CA VAL A 51 -12.40 -56.27 -54.10
C VAL A 51 -11.67 -55.28 -55.01
N ALA A 52 -11.36 -55.67 -56.26
CA ALA A 52 -10.69 -54.77 -57.20
C ALA A 52 -11.55 -53.56 -57.61
N GLN A 53 -12.88 -53.71 -57.66
CA GLN A 53 -13.82 -52.60 -57.87
C GLN A 53 -13.85 -51.66 -56.67
N ASN A 54 -13.93 -52.21 -55.45
CA ASN A 54 -13.88 -51.42 -54.22
C ASN A 54 -12.55 -50.64 -54.10
N ASP A 55 -11.42 -51.24 -54.46
CA ASP A 55 -10.12 -50.57 -54.48
C ASP A 55 -10.08 -49.42 -55.50
N LYS A 56 -10.69 -49.60 -56.68
CA LYS A 56 -10.80 -48.53 -57.70
C LYS A 56 -11.62 -47.34 -57.18
N GLU A 57 -12.76 -47.61 -56.55
CA GLU A 57 -13.61 -46.57 -55.95
C GLU A 57 -12.89 -45.84 -54.82
N LEU A 58 -12.16 -46.58 -53.97
CA LEU A 58 -11.38 -45.98 -52.88
C LEU A 58 -10.28 -45.04 -53.40
N ILE A 59 -9.55 -45.45 -54.45
CA ILE A 59 -8.54 -44.61 -55.09
C ILE A 59 -9.17 -43.35 -55.69
N GLU A 60 -10.35 -43.45 -56.28
CA GLU A 60 -11.05 -42.29 -56.85
C GLU A 60 -11.51 -41.30 -55.78
N ILE A 61 -12.01 -41.81 -54.64
CA ILE A 61 -12.36 -41.00 -53.46
C ILE A 61 -11.12 -40.30 -52.92
N GLN A 62 -9.99 -41.01 -52.77
CA GLN A 62 -8.74 -40.42 -52.31
C GLN A 62 -8.23 -39.32 -53.25
N ARG A 63 -8.35 -39.51 -54.57
CA ARG A 63 -7.99 -38.48 -55.56
C ARG A 63 -8.86 -37.24 -55.45
N LYS A 64 -10.18 -37.40 -55.26
CA LYS A 64 -11.12 -36.28 -55.04
C LYS A 64 -10.80 -35.54 -53.73
N ALA A 65 -10.48 -36.26 -52.66
CA ALA A 65 -10.07 -35.66 -51.39
C ALA A 65 -8.80 -34.81 -51.52
N ILE A 66 -7.75 -35.33 -52.18
CA ILE A 66 -6.51 -34.58 -52.43
C ILE A 66 -6.77 -33.33 -53.27
N TYR A 67 -7.65 -33.43 -54.28
CA TYR A 67 -8.01 -32.28 -55.11
C TYR A 67 -8.73 -31.20 -54.31
N MET A 68 -9.70 -31.57 -53.46
CA MET A 68 -10.37 -30.62 -52.56
C MET A 68 -9.39 -29.94 -51.61
N GLN A 69 -8.48 -30.70 -50.98
CA GLN A 69 -7.44 -30.14 -50.11
C GLN A 69 -6.54 -29.13 -50.85
N ARG A 70 -6.20 -29.38 -52.11
CA ARG A 70 -5.43 -28.43 -52.92
C ARG A 70 -6.20 -27.15 -53.23
N LEU A 71 -7.50 -27.26 -53.51
CA LEU A 71 -8.35 -26.09 -53.73
C LEU A 71 -8.50 -25.24 -52.46
N GLU A 72 -8.68 -25.88 -51.31
CA GLU A 72 -8.71 -25.20 -50.01
C GLU A 72 -7.40 -24.47 -49.73
N PHE A 73 -6.26 -25.14 -49.95
CA PHE A 73 -4.95 -24.52 -49.76
C PHE A 73 -4.73 -23.33 -50.71
N HIS A 74 -5.17 -23.44 -51.98
CA HIS A 74 -5.08 -22.34 -52.93
C HIS A 74 -5.97 -21.15 -52.54
N SER A 75 -7.20 -21.41 -52.08
CA SER A 75 -8.11 -20.38 -51.56
C SER A 75 -7.52 -19.66 -50.33
N LEU A 76 -6.94 -20.42 -49.40
CA LEU A 76 -6.25 -19.85 -48.23
C LEU A 76 -5.05 -18.98 -48.62
N SER A 77 -4.27 -19.40 -49.64
CA SER A 77 -3.14 -18.61 -50.15
C SER A 77 -3.60 -17.26 -50.72
N LEU A 78 -4.67 -17.26 -51.54
CA LEU A 78 -5.22 -16.03 -52.12
C LEU A 78 -5.76 -15.09 -51.04
N ASN A 79 -6.41 -15.64 -50.00
CA ASN A 79 -6.90 -14.86 -48.86
C ASN A 79 -5.75 -14.24 -48.05
N HIS A 80 -4.65 -14.99 -47.86
CA HIS A 80 -3.47 -14.49 -47.17
C HIS A 80 -2.82 -13.32 -47.93
N GLU A 81 -2.65 -13.43 -49.25
CA GLU A 81 -2.12 -12.36 -50.09
C GLU A 81 -3.03 -11.11 -50.11
N ALA A 82 -4.35 -11.30 -50.06
CA ALA A 82 -5.30 -10.19 -49.96
C ALA A 82 -5.19 -9.48 -48.60
N LEU A 83 -5.07 -10.24 -47.50
CA LEU A 83 -4.87 -9.70 -46.16
C LEU A 83 -3.54 -8.95 -46.05
N GLN A 84 -2.46 -9.47 -46.64
CA GLN A 84 -1.16 -8.81 -46.65
C GLN A 84 -1.23 -7.46 -47.38
N ARG A 85 -1.84 -7.41 -48.56
CA ARG A 85 -2.05 -6.15 -49.30
C ARG A 85 -2.89 -5.15 -48.51
N ASN A 86 -3.94 -5.60 -47.83
CA ASN A 86 -4.77 -4.73 -46.99
C ASN A 86 -3.99 -4.19 -45.78
N PHE A 87 -3.14 -5.01 -45.17
CA PHE A 87 -2.29 -4.59 -44.06
C PHE A 87 -1.25 -3.54 -44.50
N GLU A 88 -0.61 -3.75 -45.65
CA GLU A 88 0.32 -2.78 -46.24
C GLU A 88 -0.37 -1.45 -46.58
N ALA A 89 -1.59 -1.50 -47.14
CA ALA A 89 -2.39 -0.30 -47.42
C ALA A 89 -2.76 0.48 -46.14
N LEU A 90 -3.22 -0.22 -45.11
CA LEU A 90 -3.52 0.36 -43.80
C LEU A 90 -2.28 0.96 -43.13
N SER A 91 -1.14 0.27 -43.20
CA SER A 91 0.13 0.75 -42.64
C SER A 91 0.57 2.06 -43.30
N ASN A 92 0.48 2.14 -44.63
CA ASN A 92 0.80 3.35 -45.39
C ASN A 92 -0.16 4.50 -45.07
N GLN A 93 -1.46 4.21 -44.96
CA GLN A 93 -2.46 5.23 -44.59
C GLN A 93 -2.16 5.83 -43.20
N VAL A 94 -1.84 4.99 -42.20
CA VAL A 94 -1.47 5.46 -40.86
C VAL A 94 -0.22 6.34 -40.90
N LEU A 95 0.73 6.05 -41.78
CA LEU A 95 1.96 6.83 -41.93
C LEU A 95 1.68 8.23 -42.53
N VAL A 96 0.80 8.30 -43.53
CA VAL A 96 0.32 9.57 -44.12
C VAL A 96 -0.42 10.40 -43.09
N GLU A 97 -1.37 9.82 -42.36
CA GLU A 97 -2.13 10.51 -41.30
C GLU A 97 -1.22 11.07 -40.19
N ARG A 98 -0.12 10.37 -39.86
CA ARG A 98 0.88 10.87 -38.91
C ARG A 98 1.65 12.08 -39.44
N GLN A 99 1.99 12.09 -40.73
CA GLN A 99 2.69 13.22 -41.35
C GLN A 99 1.78 14.45 -41.43
N GLU A 100 0.53 14.29 -41.88
CA GLU A 100 -0.46 15.37 -41.91
C GLU A 100 -0.72 15.96 -40.51
N LYS A 101 -0.81 15.09 -39.49
CA LYS A 101 -0.96 15.53 -38.10
C LYS A 101 0.24 16.35 -37.61
N ALA A 102 1.46 15.97 -38.00
CA ALA A 102 2.66 16.72 -37.65
C ALA A 102 2.70 18.10 -38.30
N GLU A 103 2.31 18.20 -39.58
CA GLU A 103 2.20 19.48 -40.30
C GLU A 103 1.14 20.40 -39.70
N LEU A 104 -0.03 19.86 -39.36
CA LEU A 104 -1.09 20.61 -38.69
C LEU A 104 -0.63 21.12 -37.31
N GLN A 105 0.11 20.31 -36.55
CA GLN A 105 0.65 20.75 -35.26
C GLN A 105 1.65 21.90 -35.41
N LEU A 106 2.49 21.86 -36.44
CA LEU A 106 3.45 22.92 -36.73
C LEU A 106 2.72 24.22 -37.10
N LYS A 107 1.64 24.13 -37.89
CA LYS A 107 0.78 25.26 -38.24
C LYS A 107 0.04 25.84 -37.03
N ILE A 108 -0.45 25.00 -36.12
CA ILE A 108 -1.07 25.45 -34.86
C ILE A 108 -0.06 26.27 -34.03
N ASN A 109 1.18 25.80 -33.91
CA ASN A 109 2.22 26.52 -33.17
C ASN A 109 2.58 27.86 -33.81
N GLN A 110 2.63 27.94 -35.14
CA GLN A 110 2.84 29.20 -35.86
C GLN A 110 1.71 30.20 -35.60
N LEU A 111 0.46 29.76 -35.73
CA LEU A 111 -0.72 30.60 -35.44
C LEU A 111 -0.78 31.05 -33.98
N ALA A 112 -0.35 30.21 -33.03
CA ALA A 112 -0.26 30.59 -31.62
C ALA A 112 0.76 31.71 -31.38
N ASN A 113 1.92 31.65 -32.04
CA ASN A 113 2.94 32.70 -31.96
C ASN A 113 2.49 34.01 -32.61
N GLU A 114 1.82 33.93 -33.77
CA GLU A 114 1.23 35.11 -34.43
C GLU A 114 0.16 35.75 -33.54
N ARG A 115 -0.68 34.94 -32.88
CA ARG A 115 -1.68 35.44 -31.93
C ARG A 115 -1.05 36.20 -30.76
N LEU A 116 0.07 35.69 -30.21
CA LEU A 116 0.80 36.38 -29.15
C LEU A 116 1.33 37.74 -29.63
N SER A 117 1.95 37.78 -30.81
CA SER A 117 2.47 39.01 -31.41
C SER A 117 1.37 40.05 -31.67
N ILE A 118 0.21 39.61 -32.16
CA ILE A 118 -0.96 40.49 -32.37
C ILE A 118 -1.48 41.02 -31.02
N ASN A 119 -1.58 40.17 -30.00
CA ASN A 119 -2.03 40.59 -28.67
C ASN A 119 -1.09 41.62 -28.04
N ASP A 120 0.23 41.44 -28.16
CA ASP A 120 1.22 42.42 -27.69
C ASP A 120 1.02 43.77 -28.40
N ARG A 121 0.80 43.75 -29.72
CA ARG A 121 0.57 44.96 -30.51
C ARG A 121 -0.77 45.64 -30.22
N ILE A 122 -1.82 44.88 -29.94
CA ILE A 122 -3.11 45.41 -29.47
C ILE A 122 -2.91 46.12 -28.12
N LYS A 123 -2.15 45.51 -27.21
CA LYS A 123 -1.87 46.08 -25.89
C LYS A 123 -1.08 47.39 -26.01
N GLU A 124 -0.05 47.44 -26.85
CA GLU A 124 0.68 48.68 -27.14
C GLU A 124 -0.23 49.79 -27.69
N LEU A 125 -1.18 49.44 -28.57
CA LEU A 125 -2.14 50.39 -29.12
C LEU A 125 -3.16 50.86 -28.07
N GLN A 126 -3.62 49.97 -27.19
CA GLN A 126 -4.48 50.32 -26.06
C GLN A 126 -3.77 51.25 -25.07
N ASP A 127 -2.49 51.01 -24.78
CA ASP A 127 -1.68 51.87 -23.91
C ASP A 127 -1.51 53.27 -24.53
N LYS A 128 -1.25 53.36 -25.84
CA LYS A 128 -1.23 54.63 -26.58
C LYS A 128 -2.58 55.35 -26.55
N LEU A 129 -3.69 54.62 -26.60
CA LEU A 129 -5.04 55.21 -26.51
C LEU A 129 -5.32 55.76 -25.10
N GLY A 130 -4.83 55.08 -24.05
CA GLY A 130 -4.93 55.53 -22.67
C GLY A 130 -4.17 56.84 -22.40
N ALA A 131 -3.04 57.05 -23.07
CA ALA A 131 -2.25 58.29 -22.97
C ALA A 131 -3.02 59.53 -23.49
N VAL A 132 -3.83 59.36 -24.55
CA VAL A 132 -4.63 60.44 -25.14
C VAL A 132 -5.70 60.98 -24.17
N GLY A 133 -6.18 60.17 -23.22
CA GLY A 133 -7.22 60.55 -22.26
C GLY A 133 -6.74 61.37 -21.04
N LEU A 134 -5.43 61.39 -20.77
CA LEU A 134 -4.83 62.04 -19.59
C LEU A 134 -3.74 63.07 -19.95
N GLY A 135 -3.31 63.12 -21.23
CA GLY A 135 -2.17 63.92 -21.68
C GLY A 135 -0.85 63.19 -21.40
N ASP A 136 0.00 63.09 -22.43
CA ASP A 136 1.21 62.25 -22.45
C ASP A 136 2.07 62.39 -21.18
N ARG A 137 2.26 63.61 -20.69
CA ARG A 137 3.15 63.90 -19.55
C ARG A 137 2.60 63.43 -18.19
N GLU A 138 1.29 63.50 -17.98
CA GLU A 138 0.65 63.05 -16.72
C GLU A 138 0.42 61.53 -16.73
N TYR A 139 0.15 60.97 -17.91
CA TYR A 139 0.09 59.52 -18.11
C TYR A 139 1.46 58.87 -17.87
N ASP A 140 2.54 59.43 -18.43
CA ASP A 140 3.90 58.91 -18.29
C ASP A 140 4.36 58.92 -16.84
N MET A 141 4.16 60.01 -16.09
CA MET A 141 4.54 60.06 -14.66
C MET A 141 3.76 59.08 -13.78
N ARG A 142 2.45 58.90 -14.03
CA ARG A 142 1.66 57.91 -13.28
C ARG A 142 2.10 56.49 -13.61
N LYS A 143 2.36 56.21 -14.89
CA LYS A 143 2.88 54.90 -15.34
C LYS A 143 4.28 54.64 -14.79
N GLU A 144 5.17 55.62 -14.74
CA GLU A 144 6.49 55.46 -14.14
C GLU A 144 6.42 55.15 -12.65
N ASN A 145 5.54 55.85 -11.91
CA ASN A 145 5.32 55.56 -10.49
C ASN A 145 4.71 54.16 -10.26
N GLU A 146 3.70 53.79 -11.06
CA GLU A 146 3.09 52.44 -11.02
C GLU A 146 4.11 51.36 -11.37
N ILE A 147 4.96 51.58 -12.39
CA ILE A 147 6.05 50.68 -12.76
C ILE A 147 7.08 50.56 -11.64
N LYS A 148 7.39 51.67 -10.96
CA LYS A 148 8.34 51.67 -9.83
C LYS A 148 7.80 50.86 -8.66
N GLU A 149 6.55 51.08 -8.25
CA GLU A 149 5.89 50.31 -7.18
C GLU A 149 5.77 48.82 -7.54
N LEU A 150 5.44 48.50 -8.79
CA LEU A 150 5.38 47.12 -9.26
C LEU A 150 6.75 46.45 -9.30
N ARG A 151 7.82 47.18 -9.64
CA ARG A 151 9.20 46.67 -9.59
C ARG A 151 9.65 46.40 -8.15
N GLU A 152 9.37 47.31 -7.23
CA GLU A 152 9.68 47.13 -5.81
C GLU A 152 8.92 45.92 -5.22
N ASN A 153 7.63 45.76 -5.57
CA ASN A 153 6.85 44.58 -5.18
C ASN A 153 7.36 43.28 -5.82
N LEU A 154 7.79 43.30 -7.09
CA LEU A 154 8.37 42.15 -7.76
C LEU A 154 9.68 41.73 -7.12
N GLU A 155 10.52 42.69 -6.72
CA GLU A 155 11.80 42.41 -6.07
C GLU A 155 11.59 41.81 -4.67
N LEU A 156 10.65 42.35 -3.89
CA LEU A 156 10.26 41.78 -2.60
C LEU A 156 9.77 40.32 -2.77
N ARG A 157 8.91 40.07 -3.77
CA ARG A 157 8.43 38.71 -4.07
C ARG A 157 9.54 37.78 -4.54
N ARG A 158 10.52 38.27 -5.31
CA ARG A 158 11.69 37.48 -5.71
C ARG A 158 12.52 37.06 -4.50
N GLN A 159 12.78 37.98 -3.58
CA GLN A 159 13.48 37.66 -2.32
C GLN A 159 12.71 36.63 -1.49
N GLN A 160 11.38 36.75 -1.40
CA GLN A 160 10.54 35.73 -0.73
C GLN A 160 10.64 34.35 -1.43
N ILE A 161 10.62 34.31 -2.76
CA ILE A 161 10.76 33.07 -3.53
C ILE A 161 12.15 32.45 -3.32
N GLU A 162 13.23 33.25 -3.30
CA GLU A 162 14.58 32.76 -3.04
C GLU A 162 14.73 32.23 -1.61
N GLN A 163 14.17 32.93 -0.63
CA GLN A 163 14.11 32.46 0.76
C GLN A 163 13.40 31.11 0.85
N LEU A 164 12.21 31.00 0.26
CA LEU A 164 11.43 29.76 0.22
C LEU A 164 12.18 28.64 -0.50
N LYS A 165 12.88 28.94 -1.61
CA LYS A 165 13.68 27.96 -2.35
C LYS A 165 14.85 27.45 -1.53
N SER A 166 15.56 28.32 -0.81
CA SER A 166 16.62 27.96 0.13
C SER A 166 16.08 27.07 1.26
N ASP A 167 14.95 27.42 1.86
CA ASP A 167 14.31 26.62 2.92
C ASP A 167 13.87 25.24 2.41
N LEU A 168 13.36 25.18 1.18
CA LEU A 168 12.95 23.93 0.52
C LEU A 168 14.17 23.04 0.24
N GLN A 169 15.29 23.61 -0.21
CA GLN A 169 16.56 22.88 -0.39
C GLN A 169 17.12 22.35 0.94
N LYS A 170 17.07 23.14 2.02
CA LYS A 170 17.46 22.69 3.36
C LYS A 170 16.57 21.55 3.86
N ARG A 171 15.26 21.62 3.60
CA ARG A 171 14.33 20.53 3.92
C ARG A 171 14.68 19.27 3.15
N ILE A 172 14.83 19.33 1.81
CA ILE A 172 15.21 18.17 0.98
C ILE A 172 16.49 17.50 1.50
N LYS A 173 17.52 18.28 1.86
CA LYS A 173 18.74 17.70 2.45
C LYS A 173 18.45 16.92 3.75
N LYS A 174 17.62 17.46 4.64
CA LYS A 174 17.21 16.75 5.87
C LYS A 174 16.39 15.49 5.55
N ILE A 175 15.50 15.50 4.56
CA ILE A 175 14.76 14.30 4.14
C ILE A 175 15.74 13.20 3.77
N ASN A 176 16.69 13.50 2.89
CA ASN A 176 17.66 12.53 2.41
C ASN A 176 18.53 11.96 3.55
N GLU A 177 18.88 12.78 4.56
CA GLU A 177 19.58 12.32 5.77
C GLU A 177 18.74 11.35 6.61
N ILE A 178 17.43 11.60 6.76
CA ILE A 178 16.51 10.70 7.47
C ILE A 178 16.33 9.39 6.70
N GLU A 179 16.08 9.48 5.39
CA GLU A 179 15.89 8.32 4.52
C GLU A 179 17.11 7.41 4.57
N SER A 180 18.32 7.98 4.48
CA SER A 180 19.57 7.22 4.64
C SER A 180 19.67 6.52 5.99
N LYS A 181 19.29 7.19 7.09
CA LYS A 181 19.28 6.56 8.43
C LYS A 181 18.23 5.46 8.55
N ASN A 182 17.03 5.66 8.01
CA ASN A 182 15.98 4.66 7.99
C ASN A 182 16.39 3.44 7.16
N GLU A 183 17.07 3.65 6.04
CA GLU A 183 17.57 2.57 5.19
C GLU A 183 18.62 1.72 5.93
N ILE A 184 19.50 2.33 6.73
CA ILE A 184 20.42 1.60 7.61
C ILE A 184 19.66 0.75 8.65
N ILE A 185 18.60 1.29 9.26
CA ILE A 185 17.78 0.56 10.24
C ILE A 185 17.04 -0.61 9.56
N ILE A 186 16.44 -0.39 8.40
CA ILE A 186 15.76 -1.42 7.61
C ILE A 186 16.74 -2.52 7.23
N GLN A 187 17.92 -2.19 6.70
CA GLN A 187 18.96 -3.18 6.39
C GLN A 187 19.41 -3.96 7.63
N GLY A 188 19.48 -3.31 8.80
CA GLY A 188 19.74 -3.98 10.08
C GLY A 188 18.64 -4.99 10.45
N LYS A 189 17.37 -4.60 10.27
CA LYS A 189 16.21 -5.45 10.54
C LYS A 189 16.04 -6.58 9.52
N ASP A 190 16.35 -6.35 8.26
CA ASP A 190 16.33 -7.39 7.21
C ASP A 190 17.38 -8.47 7.49
N LYS A 191 18.56 -8.09 7.99
CA LYS A 191 19.56 -9.06 8.46
C LYS A 191 19.04 -9.88 9.63
N GLU A 192 18.40 -9.24 10.60
CA GLU A 192 17.80 -9.89 11.77
C GLU A 192 16.67 -10.87 11.37
N ILE A 193 15.79 -10.47 10.45
CA ILE A 193 14.73 -11.31 9.89
C ILE A 193 15.32 -12.49 9.10
N SER A 194 16.39 -12.27 8.33
CA SER A 194 17.06 -13.35 7.60
C SER A 194 17.61 -14.43 8.54
N THR A 195 18.20 -14.03 9.67
CA THR A 195 18.62 -14.97 10.72
C THR A 195 17.42 -15.70 11.34
N LEU A 196 16.36 -14.99 11.73
CA LEU A 196 15.16 -15.60 12.31
C LEU A 196 14.43 -16.55 11.34
N THR A 197 14.47 -16.25 10.03
CA THR A 197 13.89 -17.11 8.99
C THR A 197 14.70 -18.38 8.82
N ALA A 198 16.03 -18.32 8.98
CA ALA A 198 16.88 -19.51 9.00
C ALA A 198 16.55 -20.40 10.20
N ASP A 199 16.35 -19.81 11.38
CA ASP A 199 15.95 -20.53 12.59
C ASP A 199 14.55 -21.16 12.47
N LEU A 200 13.59 -20.44 11.87
CA LEU A 200 12.25 -20.96 11.58
C LEU A 200 12.28 -22.13 10.59
N ARG A 201 13.14 -22.09 9.57
CA ARG A 201 13.33 -23.23 8.66
C ARG A 201 13.88 -24.45 9.40
N ALA A 202 14.87 -24.26 10.26
CA ALA A 202 15.41 -25.34 11.09
C ALA A 202 14.33 -25.97 12.00
N ASN A 203 13.47 -25.16 12.60
CA ASN A 203 12.33 -25.66 13.38
C ASN A 203 11.27 -26.38 12.53
N ASN A 204 10.99 -25.90 11.32
CA ASN A 204 10.03 -26.53 10.42
C ASN A 204 10.54 -27.89 9.91
N ASP A 205 11.84 -28.02 9.68
CA ASP A 205 12.45 -29.30 9.32
C ASP A 205 12.39 -30.29 10.49
N LEU A 206 12.61 -29.84 11.73
CA LEU A 206 12.37 -30.64 12.93
C LEU A 206 10.89 -31.06 13.08
N MET A 207 9.95 -30.18 12.72
CA MET A 207 8.52 -30.48 12.75
C MET A 207 8.11 -31.48 11.67
N LYS A 208 8.72 -31.41 10.48
CA LYS A 208 8.52 -32.43 9.42
C LYS A 208 9.05 -33.78 9.85
N GLU A 209 10.21 -33.82 10.50
CA GLU A 209 10.81 -35.06 11.01
C GLU A 209 9.91 -35.71 12.08
N THR A 210 9.39 -34.92 13.01
CA THR A 210 8.42 -35.41 14.02
C THR A 210 7.08 -35.84 13.41
N MET A 211 6.57 -35.14 12.39
CA MET A 211 5.37 -35.56 11.65
C MET A 211 5.60 -36.87 10.87
N ALA A 212 6.78 -37.06 10.28
CA ALA A 212 7.13 -38.31 9.61
C ALA A 212 7.15 -39.50 10.59
N GLN A 213 7.70 -39.31 11.79
CA GLN A 213 7.65 -40.30 12.87
C GLN A 213 6.21 -40.60 13.32
N TYR A 214 5.35 -39.59 13.42
CA TYR A 214 3.94 -39.79 13.77
C TYR A 214 3.19 -40.58 12.69
N ARG A 215 3.41 -40.29 11.41
CA ARG A 215 2.83 -41.06 10.28
C ARG A 215 3.26 -42.52 10.30
N ALA A 216 4.52 -42.81 10.60
CA ALA A 216 5.01 -44.20 10.76
C ALA A 216 4.31 -44.94 11.92
N LYS A 217 4.07 -44.25 13.05
CA LYS A 217 3.29 -44.79 14.17
C LYS A 217 1.82 -45.00 13.81
N GLN A 218 1.22 -44.09 13.05
CA GLN A 218 -0.16 -44.21 12.58
C GLN A 218 -0.35 -45.40 11.63
N GLN A 219 0.60 -45.66 10.72
CA GLN A 219 0.60 -46.86 9.87
C GLN A 219 0.68 -48.14 10.71
N THR A 220 1.54 -48.16 11.74
CA THR A 220 1.61 -49.28 12.69
C THR A 220 0.27 -49.52 13.39
N LEU A 221 -0.44 -48.44 13.76
CA LEU A 221 -1.74 -48.50 14.42
C LEU A 221 -2.84 -48.98 13.47
N GLN A 222 -2.83 -48.55 12.20
CA GLN A 222 -3.73 -49.06 11.17
C GLN A 222 -3.54 -50.56 10.91
N LEU A 223 -2.29 -51.03 10.88
CA LEU A 223 -2.00 -52.47 10.78
C LEU A 223 -2.53 -53.24 11.99
N ALA A 224 -2.45 -52.67 13.20
CA ALA A 224 -3.02 -53.26 14.41
C ALA A 224 -4.55 -53.29 14.36
N GLN A 225 -5.20 -52.21 13.90
CA GLN A 225 -6.65 -52.15 13.70
C GLN A 225 -7.13 -53.17 12.65
N GLY A 226 -6.39 -53.32 11.54
CA GLY A 226 -6.67 -54.34 10.54
C GLY A 226 -6.63 -55.76 11.12
N LYS A 227 -5.69 -56.05 12.02
CA LYS A 227 -5.65 -57.32 12.74
C LYS A 227 -6.84 -57.51 13.69
N ILE A 228 -7.31 -56.45 14.35
CA ILE A 228 -8.50 -56.51 15.21
C ILE A 228 -9.75 -56.82 14.39
N ILE A 229 -9.95 -56.12 13.27
CA ILE A 229 -11.09 -56.35 12.36
C ILE A 229 -11.07 -57.79 11.81
N ASP A 230 -9.89 -58.32 11.45
CA ASP A 230 -9.77 -59.69 10.97
C ASP A 230 -10.12 -60.72 12.08
N LEU A 231 -9.73 -60.44 13.33
CA LEU A 231 -10.11 -61.25 14.49
C LEU A 231 -11.62 -61.15 14.80
N GLU A 232 -12.22 -59.96 14.71
CA GLU A 232 -13.67 -59.75 14.89
C GLU A 232 -14.49 -60.43 13.79
N SER A 233 -14.02 -60.39 12.54
CA SER A 233 -14.63 -61.10 11.41
C SER A 233 -14.62 -62.62 11.63
N LYS A 234 -13.49 -63.18 12.08
CA LYS A 234 -13.39 -64.59 12.47
C LYS A 234 -14.31 -64.94 13.65
N LEU A 235 -14.48 -64.03 14.60
CA LEU A 235 -15.42 -64.19 15.71
C LEU A 235 -16.88 -64.20 15.22
N LYS A 236 -17.22 -63.30 14.30
CA LYS A 236 -18.57 -63.12 13.73
C LYS A 236 -18.98 -64.29 12.85
N GLN A 237 -18.08 -64.79 11.99
CA GLN A 237 -18.32 -66.02 11.20
C GLN A 237 -18.57 -67.23 12.11
N LYS A 238 -17.91 -67.28 13.27
CA LYS A 238 -18.12 -68.34 14.26
C LYS A 238 -19.47 -68.20 15.00
N THR A 239 -20.02 -67.00 15.13
CA THR A 239 -21.33 -66.73 15.77
C THR A 239 -22.51 -66.80 14.79
N GLU A 240 -22.30 -66.50 13.51
CA GLU A 240 -23.31 -66.67 12.46
C GLU A 240 -23.52 -68.16 12.10
N ALA A 241 -22.49 -69.00 12.26
CA ALA A 241 -22.63 -70.46 12.22
C ALA A 241 -23.56 -71.03 13.31
N ASP A 242 -23.82 -70.28 14.40
CA ASP A 242 -24.68 -70.68 15.52
C ASP A 242 -26.14 -70.19 15.40
N MET A 243 -26.52 -69.44 14.35
CA MET A 243 -27.81 -68.72 14.28
C MET A 243 -28.69 -69.06 13.06
N THR A 244 -28.70 -70.31 12.60
CA THR A 244 -29.69 -70.82 11.64
C THR A 244 -31.02 -71.21 12.31
N MET A 245 -31.67 -70.26 13.00
CA MET A 245 -33.02 -70.44 13.58
C MET A 245 -33.92 -69.19 13.49
N LYS A 246 -33.55 -68.19 12.67
CA LYS A 246 -34.35 -66.95 12.48
C LYS A 246 -35.08 -66.84 11.14
N GLU A 247 -35.02 -67.85 10.28
CA GLU A 247 -35.64 -67.81 8.94
C GLU A 247 -37.13 -68.19 8.90
N VAL A 248 -37.69 -68.69 10.00
CA VAL A 248 -39.10 -69.09 10.08
C VAL A 248 -40.04 -67.91 10.42
N ILE A 249 -39.53 -66.86 11.08
CA ILE A 249 -40.36 -65.73 11.54
C ILE A 249 -40.76 -64.79 10.39
N GLU A 250 -39.99 -64.76 9.31
CA GLU A 250 -40.14 -63.72 8.28
C GLU A 250 -41.16 -64.04 7.19
N ARG A 251 -41.55 -65.31 7.00
CA ARG A 251 -42.52 -65.67 5.94
C ARG A 251 -43.97 -65.32 6.28
N VAL A 252 -44.36 -65.29 7.56
CA VAL A 252 -45.74 -64.97 8.00
C VAL A 252 -46.04 -63.47 7.91
N ARG A 253 -45.00 -62.63 7.92
CA ARG A 253 -45.12 -61.16 7.90
C ARG A 253 -45.42 -60.58 6.52
N ILE A 254 -45.19 -61.37 5.47
CA ILE A 254 -45.24 -60.95 4.06
C ILE A 254 -46.69 -60.88 3.53
N GLU A 255 -47.60 -61.72 4.03
CA GLU A 255 -48.97 -61.82 3.50
C GLU A 255 -49.95 -60.76 4.04
N LEU A 256 -49.69 -60.18 5.22
CA LEU A 256 -50.60 -59.21 5.86
C LEU A 256 -50.43 -57.76 5.36
N ASN A 257 -49.37 -57.45 4.62
CA ASN A 257 -48.98 -56.07 4.29
C ASN A 257 -49.36 -55.59 2.88
N GLN A 258 -49.84 -56.45 1.98
CA GLN A 258 -49.82 -56.15 0.54
C GLN A 258 -50.81 -55.10 0.01
N GLN A 259 -51.83 -54.65 0.76
CA GLN A 259 -52.81 -53.68 0.22
C GLN A 259 -52.81 -52.29 0.85
N TYR A 260 -52.58 -52.14 2.16
CA TYR A 260 -52.59 -50.83 2.82
C TYR A 260 -51.21 -50.32 3.21
N VAL A 261 -50.22 -51.20 3.36
CA VAL A 261 -48.85 -50.80 3.74
C VAL A 261 -48.13 -50.03 2.65
N PRO A 262 -48.25 -50.32 1.34
CA PRO A 262 -47.57 -49.51 0.33
C PRO A 262 -48.07 -48.06 0.34
N LEU A 263 -49.38 -47.84 0.48
CA LEU A 263 -49.97 -46.50 0.50
C LEU A 263 -49.65 -45.74 1.79
N ILE A 264 -49.70 -46.42 2.95
CA ILE A 264 -49.27 -45.86 4.23
C ILE A 264 -47.74 -45.62 4.25
N SER A 265 -46.95 -46.47 3.60
CA SER A 265 -45.50 -46.29 3.46
C SER A 265 -45.21 -45.08 2.59
N GLN A 266 -45.92 -44.93 1.47
CA GLN A 266 -45.73 -43.79 0.57
C GLN A 266 -46.12 -42.47 1.23
N LEU A 267 -47.24 -42.42 1.97
CA LEU A 267 -47.63 -41.23 2.74
C LEU A 267 -46.68 -40.95 3.92
N LYS A 268 -46.15 -41.99 4.58
CA LYS A 268 -45.12 -41.84 5.61
C LYS A 268 -43.78 -41.40 5.03
N GLU A 269 -43.41 -41.88 3.85
CA GLU A 269 -42.21 -41.50 3.11
C GLU A 269 -42.30 -40.06 2.63
N GLU A 270 -43.45 -39.61 2.13
CA GLU A 270 -43.67 -38.22 1.76
C GLU A 270 -43.66 -37.29 2.98
N ALA A 271 -44.29 -37.68 4.09
CA ALA A 271 -44.24 -36.93 5.34
C ALA A 271 -42.81 -36.89 5.92
N HIS A 272 -42.09 -38.01 5.87
CA HIS A 272 -40.69 -38.10 6.31
C HIS A 272 -39.77 -37.29 5.40
N ALA A 273 -39.96 -37.32 4.08
CA ALA A 273 -39.20 -36.53 3.12
C ALA A 273 -39.44 -35.03 3.33
N ARG A 274 -40.70 -34.64 3.58
CA ARG A 274 -41.06 -33.25 3.89
C ARG A 274 -40.47 -32.79 5.21
N ASN A 275 -40.54 -33.61 6.27
CA ASN A 275 -39.90 -33.30 7.55
C ASN A 275 -38.38 -33.25 7.42
N SER A 276 -37.77 -34.17 6.69
CA SER A 276 -36.32 -34.18 6.41
C SER A 276 -35.90 -32.95 5.61
N PHE A 277 -36.73 -32.50 4.67
CA PHE A 277 -36.48 -31.27 3.91
C PHE A 277 -36.54 -30.04 4.81
N TYR A 278 -37.59 -29.88 5.62
CA TYR A 278 -37.68 -28.76 6.55
C TYR A 278 -36.58 -28.78 7.61
N GLN A 279 -36.21 -29.96 8.11
CA GLN A 279 -35.12 -30.11 9.06
C GLN A 279 -33.78 -29.72 8.44
N ARG A 280 -33.50 -30.14 7.20
CA ARG A 280 -32.29 -29.70 6.48
C ARG A 280 -32.29 -28.20 6.18
N GLU A 281 -33.43 -27.60 5.86
CA GLU A 281 -33.48 -26.15 5.62
C GLU A 281 -33.35 -25.34 6.91
N MET A 282 -33.91 -25.83 8.03
CA MET A 282 -33.69 -25.24 9.34
C MET A 282 -32.22 -25.36 9.76
N GLU A 283 -31.60 -26.54 9.60
CA GLU A 283 -30.17 -26.75 9.87
C GLU A 283 -29.28 -25.87 8.99
N LYS A 284 -29.62 -25.68 7.71
CA LYS A 284 -28.90 -24.75 6.83
C LYS A 284 -29.01 -23.30 7.31
N MET A 285 -30.19 -22.86 7.75
CA MET A 285 -30.37 -21.51 8.27
C MET A 285 -29.65 -21.32 9.62
N GLU A 286 -29.70 -22.30 10.51
CA GLU A 286 -28.98 -22.29 11.78
C GLU A 286 -27.46 -22.27 11.56
N ASN A 287 -26.94 -23.10 10.64
CA ASN A 287 -25.52 -23.10 10.29
C ASN A 287 -25.10 -21.78 9.65
N ALA A 288 -25.87 -21.24 8.69
CA ALA A 288 -25.55 -19.96 8.06
C ALA A 288 -25.59 -18.79 9.06
N PHE A 289 -26.50 -18.83 10.04
CA PHE A 289 -26.55 -17.86 11.13
C PHE A 289 -25.36 -18.02 12.09
N GLY A 290 -25.02 -19.26 12.46
CA GLY A 290 -23.87 -19.58 13.29
C GLY A 290 -22.54 -19.14 12.66
N GLU A 291 -22.33 -19.45 11.38
CA GLU A 291 -21.14 -19.05 10.62
C GLU A 291 -21.01 -17.52 10.53
N ARG A 292 -22.12 -16.80 10.27
CA ARG A 292 -22.10 -15.33 10.24
C ARG A 292 -21.80 -14.73 11.61
N THR A 293 -22.38 -15.29 12.66
CA THR A 293 -22.18 -14.83 14.04
C THR A 293 -20.73 -15.07 14.45
N GLN A 294 -20.20 -16.25 14.17
CA GLN A 294 -18.82 -16.60 14.50
C GLN A 294 -17.80 -15.77 13.70
N ALA A 295 -18.06 -15.52 12.41
CA ALA A 295 -17.23 -14.62 11.61
C ALA A 295 -17.23 -13.17 12.14
N LEU A 296 -18.37 -12.69 12.64
CA LEU A 296 -18.46 -11.38 13.29
C LEU A 296 -17.71 -11.35 14.62
N GLU A 297 -17.87 -12.38 15.46
CA GLU A 297 -17.14 -12.51 16.73
C GLU A 297 -15.62 -12.58 16.52
N ASP A 298 -15.16 -13.31 15.51
CA ASP A 298 -13.74 -13.39 15.15
C ASP A 298 -13.21 -12.05 14.66
N ARG A 299 -14.00 -11.30 13.89
CA ARG A 299 -13.64 -9.96 13.44
C ARG A 299 -13.57 -8.96 14.60
N VAL A 300 -14.51 -9.01 15.54
CA VAL A 300 -14.49 -8.18 16.76
C VAL A 300 -13.26 -8.51 17.59
N ARG A 301 -12.96 -9.80 17.82
CA ARG A 301 -11.75 -10.22 18.54
C ARG A 301 -10.46 -9.75 17.86
N ALA A 302 -10.39 -9.83 16.53
CA ALA A 302 -9.23 -9.35 15.79
C ALA A 302 -9.05 -7.83 15.92
N GLN A 303 -10.15 -7.07 15.89
CA GLN A 303 -10.11 -5.61 16.10
C GLN A 303 -9.73 -5.24 17.54
N ASP A 304 -10.21 -5.98 18.54
CA ASP A 304 -9.84 -5.78 19.94
C ASP A 304 -8.34 -6.03 20.18
N LEU A 305 -7.77 -7.06 19.56
CA LEU A 305 -6.32 -7.32 19.62
C LEU A 305 -5.51 -6.19 18.98
N GLN A 306 -5.95 -5.65 17.84
CA GLN A 306 -5.30 -4.50 17.19
C GLN A 306 -5.37 -3.24 18.06
N LEU A 307 -6.53 -2.98 18.68
CA LEU A 307 -6.71 -1.87 19.62
C LEU A 307 -5.78 -2.01 20.83
N GLN A 308 -5.66 -3.21 21.41
CA GLN A 308 -4.75 -3.45 22.53
C GLN A 308 -3.29 -3.22 22.14
N ASP A 309 -2.85 -3.67 20.97
CA ASP A 309 -1.49 -3.43 20.48
C ASP A 309 -1.22 -1.93 20.24
N TRP A 310 -2.19 -1.19 19.70
CA TRP A 310 -2.10 0.26 19.56
C TRP A 310 -2.04 0.98 20.91
N ILE A 311 -2.87 0.57 21.88
CA ILE A 311 -2.85 1.12 23.23
C ILE A 311 -1.48 0.86 23.88
N ALA A 312 -0.91 -0.34 23.73
CA ALA A 312 0.41 -0.66 24.26
C ALA A 312 1.50 0.26 23.66
N LYS A 313 1.54 0.37 22.33
CA LYS A 313 2.50 1.25 21.62
C LYS A 313 2.35 2.72 22.01
N TYR A 314 1.11 3.20 22.12
CA TYR A 314 0.83 4.57 22.55
C TYR A 314 1.30 4.82 23.98
N ASN A 315 1.04 3.89 24.90
CA ASN A 315 1.48 3.99 26.29
C ASN A 315 3.01 4.00 26.42
N ASP A 316 3.70 3.17 25.64
CA ASP A 316 5.17 3.17 25.64
C ASP A 316 5.73 4.49 25.10
N LYS A 317 5.11 5.08 24.06
CA LYS A 317 5.50 6.41 23.57
C LYS A 317 5.21 7.51 24.59
N CYS A 318 4.10 7.42 25.34
CA CYS A 318 3.79 8.35 26.42
C CYS A 318 4.82 8.27 27.55
N LYS A 319 5.26 7.06 27.95
CA LYS A 319 6.33 6.88 28.93
C LYS A 319 7.65 7.48 28.46
N GLU A 320 7.99 7.28 27.20
CA GLU A 320 9.19 7.87 26.58
C GLU A 320 9.14 9.41 26.62
N CYS A 321 8.00 10.00 26.25
CA CYS A 321 7.79 11.45 26.32
C CYS A 321 7.86 11.97 27.77
N ALA A 322 7.22 11.28 28.72
CA ALA A 322 7.27 11.65 30.13
C ALA A 322 8.71 11.61 30.68
N SER A 323 9.51 10.63 30.25
CA SER A 323 10.94 10.56 30.60
C SER A 323 11.71 11.76 30.06
N TYR A 324 11.51 12.14 28.80
CA TYR A 324 12.17 13.31 28.21
C TYR A 324 11.77 14.62 28.90
N ILE A 325 10.50 14.80 29.25
CA ILE A 325 10.02 15.98 29.99
C ILE A 325 10.70 16.03 31.36
N SER A 326 10.70 14.93 32.11
CA SER A 326 11.35 14.86 33.42
C SER A 326 12.84 15.21 33.36
N ILE A 327 13.57 14.70 32.36
CA ILE A 327 14.98 15.03 32.15
C ILE A 327 15.16 16.53 31.84
N SER A 328 14.27 17.10 31.04
CA SER A 328 14.33 18.51 30.65
C SER A 328 14.01 19.45 31.81
N GLU A 329 13.01 19.12 32.62
CA GLU A 329 12.66 19.86 33.85
C GLU A 329 13.79 19.84 34.87
N HIS A 330 14.42 18.68 35.06
CA HIS A 330 15.58 18.55 35.95
C HIS A 330 16.75 19.42 35.47
N ARG A 331 17.05 19.43 34.17
CA ARG A 331 18.09 20.30 33.60
C ARG A 331 17.75 21.77 33.73
N LEU A 332 16.47 22.15 33.58
CA LEU A 332 16.02 23.53 33.76
C LEU A 332 16.18 23.99 35.21
N GLN A 333 15.85 23.15 36.19
CA GLN A 333 16.10 23.43 37.61
C GLN A 333 17.59 23.66 37.88
N GLN A 334 18.45 22.76 37.40
CA GLN A 334 19.91 22.93 37.54
C GLN A 334 20.42 24.24 36.91
N TYR A 335 19.90 24.60 35.73
CA TYR A 335 20.25 25.85 35.07
C TYR A 335 19.82 27.08 35.89
N ASN A 336 18.60 27.06 36.44
CA ASN A 336 18.08 28.16 37.26
C ASN A 336 18.87 28.33 38.57
N GLU A 337 19.29 27.23 39.21
CA GLU A 337 20.16 27.29 40.40
C GLU A 337 21.51 27.93 40.08
N LEU A 338 22.13 27.56 38.96
CA LEU A 338 23.38 28.16 38.50
C LEU A 338 23.21 29.65 38.18
N LEU A 339 22.08 30.02 37.58
CA LEU A 339 21.79 31.42 37.26
C LEU A 339 21.59 32.27 38.52
N SER A 340 20.94 31.71 39.56
CA SER A 340 20.81 32.37 40.87
C SER A 340 22.17 32.58 41.50
N LYS A 341 23.02 31.55 41.55
CA LYS A 341 24.39 31.66 42.09
C LYS A 341 25.24 32.67 41.32
N LYS A 342 25.13 32.69 40.00
CA LYS A 342 25.80 33.69 39.16
C LYS A 342 25.35 35.11 39.53
N LYS A 343 24.04 35.32 39.70
CA LYS A 343 23.48 36.62 40.07
C LYS A 343 23.94 37.06 41.46
N GLU A 344 23.93 36.16 42.45
CA GLU A 344 24.46 36.43 43.80
C GLU A 344 25.94 36.86 43.76
N LEU A 345 26.75 36.23 42.91
CA LEU A 345 28.16 36.60 42.72
C LEU A 345 28.34 37.92 41.97
N GLU A 346 27.49 38.21 40.97
CA GLU A 346 27.51 39.49 40.25
C GLU A 346 27.07 40.65 41.16
N ASP A 347 26.04 40.45 41.99
CA ASP A 347 25.53 41.45 42.93
C ASP A 347 26.54 41.75 44.06
N SER A 348 27.31 40.74 44.52
CA SER A 348 28.36 40.90 45.55
C SER A 348 29.75 41.29 45.01
N LYS A 349 29.95 41.26 43.69
CA LYS A 349 31.23 41.59 43.04
C LYS A 349 31.71 43.00 43.34
N GLY A 350 30.81 43.98 43.37
CA GLY A 350 31.15 45.37 43.67
C GLY A 350 31.73 45.53 45.08
N GLU A 351 31.12 44.87 46.07
CA GLU A 351 31.54 44.91 47.47
C GLU A 351 32.89 44.21 47.68
N HIS A 352 33.13 43.10 46.98
CA HIS A 352 34.44 42.44 46.97
C HIS A 352 35.54 43.26 46.31
N ILE A 353 35.26 43.93 45.18
CA ILE A 353 36.22 44.81 44.53
C ILE A 353 36.56 46.00 45.44
N GLN A 354 35.56 46.64 46.05
CA GLN A 354 35.77 47.76 46.95
C GLN A 354 36.62 47.38 48.18
N ASN A 355 36.36 46.20 48.76
CA ASN A 355 37.16 45.69 49.87
C ASN A 355 38.62 45.44 49.47
N LEU A 356 38.84 44.83 48.30
CA LEU A 356 40.19 44.58 47.77
C LEU A 356 40.93 45.86 47.41
N GLU A 357 40.25 46.84 46.80
CA GLU A 357 40.83 48.16 46.49
C GLU A 357 41.18 48.93 47.77
N SER A 358 40.33 48.85 48.81
CA SER A 358 40.62 49.47 50.10
C SER A 358 41.82 48.82 50.81
N GLU A 359 41.96 47.50 50.76
CA GLU A 359 43.14 46.81 51.29
C GLU A 359 44.40 47.15 50.50
N LEU A 360 44.33 47.19 49.18
CA LEU A 360 45.44 47.54 48.32
C LEU A 360 45.94 48.96 48.61
N HIS A 361 45.02 49.92 48.72
CA HIS A 361 45.36 51.31 49.02
C HIS A 361 46.04 51.46 50.39
N LYS A 362 45.58 50.72 51.41
CA LYS A 362 46.25 50.69 52.72
C LYS A 362 47.68 50.14 52.61
N LYS A 363 47.87 49.09 51.80
CA LYS A 363 49.19 48.49 51.59
C LYS A 363 50.13 49.39 50.80
N ASP A 364 49.61 50.17 49.86
CA ASP A 364 50.39 51.15 49.12
C ASP A 364 50.83 52.32 50.02
N GLU A 365 49.97 52.80 50.92
CA GLU A 365 50.33 53.81 51.92
C GLU A 365 51.42 53.31 52.89
N GLU A 366 51.28 52.08 53.41
CA GLU A 366 52.30 51.45 54.24
C GLU A 366 53.64 51.34 53.49
N THR A 367 53.61 50.98 52.21
CA THR A 367 54.81 50.85 51.38
C THR A 367 55.48 52.20 51.13
N LEU A 368 54.70 53.26 50.93
CA LEU A 368 55.20 54.62 50.75
C LEU A 368 55.84 55.16 52.02
N GLN A 369 55.24 54.91 53.19
CA GLN A 369 55.84 55.25 54.49
C GLN A 369 57.19 54.55 54.68
N LEU A 370 57.25 53.23 54.45
CA LEU A 370 58.49 52.48 54.57
C LEU A 370 59.59 52.94 53.60
N LYS A 371 59.22 53.35 52.38
CA LYS A 371 60.18 53.94 51.42
C LYS A 371 60.70 55.29 51.88
N SER A 372 59.84 56.13 52.46
CA SER A 372 60.25 57.42 53.03
C SER A 372 61.20 57.21 54.22
N GLU A 373 60.89 56.25 55.10
CA GLU A 373 61.75 55.91 56.24
C GLU A 373 63.11 55.34 55.77
N LEU A 374 63.12 54.45 54.78
CA LEU A 374 64.35 53.95 54.18
C LEU A 374 65.20 55.07 53.57
N PHE A 375 64.57 56.01 52.86
CA PHE A 375 65.28 57.15 52.29
C PHE A 375 65.92 58.06 53.36
N GLN A 376 65.21 58.28 54.47
CA GLN A 376 65.75 59.04 55.61
C GLN A 376 66.95 58.30 56.25
N LEU A 377 66.84 56.98 56.40
CA LEU A 377 67.94 56.15 56.92
C LEU A 377 69.14 56.12 55.97
N GLU A 378 68.93 56.03 54.66
CA GLU A 378 70.01 56.07 53.66
C GLU A 378 70.73 57.42 53.64
N GLN A 379 70.01 58.53 53.85
CA GLN A 379 70.62 59.85 54.05
C GLN A 379 71.46 59.89 55.33
N GLY A 380 70.92 59.40 56.45
CA GLY A 380 71.63 59.33 57.73
C GLY A 380 72.91 58.50 57.66
N ILE A 381 72.85 57.29 57.09
CA ILE A 381 74.02 56.43 56.87
C ILE A 381 75.03 57.10 55.93
N GLY A 382 74.55 57.85 54.92
CA GLY A 382 75.40 58.62 54.03
C GLY A 382 76.14 59.76 54.75
N GLU A 383 75.52 60.38 55.75
CA GLU A 383 76.14 61.39 56.61
C GLU A 383 77.13 60.77 57.59
N ASP A 384 76.76 59.67 58.24
CA ASP A 384 77.63 58.94 59.17
C ASP A 384 78.90 58.40 58.47
N LYS A 385 78.77 57.86 57.25
CA LYS A 385 79.94 57.43 56.47
C LYS A 385 80.84 58.60 56.05
N ARG A 386 80.29 59.80 55.85
CA ARG A 386 81.09 61.01 55.58
C ARG A 386 81.79 61.51 56.85
N GLU A 387 81.18 61.35 58.02
CA GLU A 387 81.78 61.61 59.33
C GLU A 387 82.93 60.62 59.60
N GLU A 388 82.69 59.33 59.39
CA GLU A 388 83.67 58.25 59.64
C GLU A 388 84.89 58.34 58.70
N ILE A 389 84.71 58.78 57.45
CA ILE A 389 85.83 59.08 56.53
C ILE A 389 86.64 60.30 57.02
N ARG A 390 86.00 61.33 57.59
CA ARG A 390 86.72 62.45 58.23
C ARG A 390 87.50 61.97 59.45
N GLU A 391 86.89 61.14 60.29
CA GLU A 391 87.54 60.57 61.47
C GLU A 391 88.70 59.62 61.11
N LEU A 392 88.59 58.82 60.04
CA LEU A 392 89.67 57.98 59.53
C LEU A 392 90.83 58.81 58.93
N GLY A 393 90.53 59.97 58.34
CA GLY A 393 91.54 60.95 57.92
C GLY A 393 92.32 61.48 59.12
N HIS A 394 91.62 61.88 60.18
CA HIS A 394 92.23 62.30 61.44
C HIS A 394 92.98 61.16 62.14
N PHE A 395 92.50 59.91 62.01
CA PHE A 395 93.14 58.73 62.59
C PHE A 395 94.47 58.42 61.91
N LYS A 396 94.57 58.53 60.58
CA LYS A 396 95.83 58.33 59.84
C LYS A 396 96.91 59.36 60.20
N GLU A 397 96.55 60.62 60.43
CA GLU A 397 97.48 61.64 60.94
C GLU A 397 97.92 61.33 62.37
N ARG A 398 97.03 60.76 63.19
CA ARG A 398 97.32 60.36 64.57
C ARG A 398 98.22 59.13 64.66
N VAL A 399 98.06 58.15 63.76
CA VAL A 399 98.89 56.93 63.71
C VAL A 399 100.35 57.26 63.35
N ILE A 400 100.60 58.17 62.41
CA ILE A 400 101.97 58.60 62.05
C ILE A 400 102.67 59.30 63.23
N LEU A 401 101.93 60.07 64.04
CA LEU A 401 102.45 60.70 65.27
C LEU A 401 102.65 59.70 66.42
N LEU A 402 101.86 58.63 66.49
CA LEU A 402 101.90 57.63 67.56
C LEU A 402 102.94 56.51 67.30
N GLU A 403 103.26 56.17 66.05
CA GLU A 403 104.35 55.25 65.70
C GLU A 403 105.74 55.81 66.08
N GLN A 404 105.89 57.16 66.19
CA GLN A 404 107.09 57.79 66.74
C GLN A 404 107.15 57.76 68.29
N GLN A 405 106.06 57.48 69.00
CA GLN A 405 106.00 57.49 70.46
C GLN A 405 105.95 56.09 71.10
N LEU A 406 105.69 55.02 70.34
CA LEU A 406 105.61 53.62 70.83
C LEU A 406 106.97 52.92 71.05
N MET A 407 108.09 53.65 70.98
CA MET A 407 109.42 53.22 71.44
C MET A 407 109.66 53.52 72.93
N LEU A 408 108.71 54.14 73.63
CA LEU A 408 108.79 54.45 75.06
C LEU A 408 107.47 54.11 75.76
N SER A 409 107.44 52.99 76.49
CA SER A 409 106.42 52.62 77.48
C SER A 409 105.01 52.39 76.87
N VAL A 410 104.08 51.59 77.40
CA VAL A 410 103.95 50.72 78.56
C VAL A 410 102.64 49.94 78.31
N GLU A 411 102.50 48.80 79.00
CA GLU A 411 101.25 48.18 79.48
C GLU A 411 99.91 48.74 78.97
N LYS A 412 99.08 47.87 78.37
CA LYS A 412 97.68 47.59 78.78
C LYS A 412 97.01 46.59 77.85
N CYS A 413 96.84 45.36 78.34
CA CYS A 413 95.93 44.36 77.76
C CYS A 413 94.61 44.35 78.55
N ASP A 414 93.85 45.43 78.48
CA ASP A 414 92.43 45.44 78.83
C ASP A 414 91.66 46.15 77.72
N MET A 415 91.40 45.43 76.62
CA MET A 415 90.38 45.82 75.62
C MET A 415 90.02 44.69 74.63
N LEU A 416 90.08 43.42 75.06
CA LEU A 416 89.65 42.27 74.24
C LEU A 416 88.20 41.83 74.51
N GLN A 417 87.35 42.67 75.09
CA GLN A 417 85.97 42.29 75.46
C GLN A 417 84.86 43.13 74.81
N ALA A 418 85.19 44.05 73.89
CA ALA A 418 84.20 44.82 73.12
C ALA A 418 84.22 44.58 71.59
N GLN A 419 85.26 43.90 71.04
CA GLN A 419 85.38 43.66 69.60
C GLN A 419 84.77 42.33 69.12
N MET A 420 84.44 41.40 70.03
CA MET A 420 83.73 40.17 69.67
C MET A 420 82.20 40.32 69.57
N VAL A 421 81.61 41.40 70.10
CA VAL A 421 80.15 41.62 70.04
C VAL A 421 79.72 42.43 68.80
N SER A 422 80.56 43.35 68.31
CA SER A 422 80.27 44.09 67.07
C SER A 422 80.40 43.20 65.82
N ILE A 423 81.44 42.36 65.71
CA ILE A 423 81.60 41.47 64.55
C ILE A 423 80.53 40.37 64.49
N GLN A 424 79.94 40.00 65.64
CA GLN A 424 78.81 39.06 65.70
C GLN A 424 77.49 39.76 65.30
N ASN A 425 77.25 40.99 65.75
CA ASN A 425 76.05 41.76 65.43
C ASN A 425 76.01 42.24 63.98
N ASP A 426 77.14 42.66 63.42
CA ASP A 426 77.22 43.13 62.02
C ASP A 426 77.07 41.95 61.04
N ARG A 427 77.50 40.74 61.44
CA ARG A 427 77.28 39.50 60.67
C ARG A 427 75.83 39.00 60.79
N ASP A 428 75.23 39.08 61.96
CA ASP A 428 73.83 38.68 62.16
C ASP A 428 72.84 39.66 61.52
N GLU A 429 73.18 40.95 61.45
CA GLU A 429 72.38 41.99 60.78
C GLU A 429 72.48 41.88 59.24
N ALA A 430 73.66 41.58 58.70
CA ALA A 430 73.82 41.30 57.27
C ALA A 430 73.13 40.00 56.84
N VAL A 431 73.16 38.94 57.67
CA VAL A 431 72.43 37.69 57.42
C VAL A 431 70.91 37.89 57.56
N ALA A 432 70.45 38.73 58.50
CA ALA A 432 69.03 39.07 58.64
C ALA A 432 68.50 39.89 57.45
N ASN A 433 69.28 40.85 56.95
CA ASN A 433 68.89 41.64 55.78
C ASN A 433 68.93 40.82 54.48
N ALA A 434 69.91 39.92 54.31
CA ALA A 434 69.92 38.99 53.20
C ALA A 434 68.73 38.01 53.25
N LYS A 435 68.37 37.51 54.44
CA LYS A 435 67.16 36.67 54.63
C LYS A 435 65.88 37.44 54.32
N LYS A 436 65.73 38.70 54.76
CA LYS A 436 64.58 39.55 54.42
C LYS A 436 64.47 39.80 52.91
N LEU A 437 65.60 39.95 52.22
CA LEU A 437 65.60 40.16 50.77
C LEU A 437 65.21 38.88 50.01
N VAL A 438 65.73 37.72 50.41
CA VAL A 438 65.32 36.42 49.85
C VAL A 438 63.85 36.16 50.12
N GLN A 439 63.35 36.49 51.32
CA GLN A 439 61.95 36.32 51.67
C GLN A 439 61.03 37.23 50.84
N LYS A 440 61.43 38.49 50.58
CA LYS A 440 60.70 39.39 49.66
C LYS A 440 60.72 38.90 48.22
N LEU A 441 61.84 38.37 47.73
CA LEU A 441 61.92 37.82 46.38
C LEU A 441 61.05 36.55 46.25
N GLU A 442 61.06 35.67 47.24
CA GLU A 442 60.16 34.51 47.31
C GLU A 442 58.67 34.89 47.39
N GLU A 443 58.32 35.97 48.11
CA GLU A 443 56.96 36.51 48.14
C GLU A 443 56.54 37.07 46.79
N THR A 444 57.47 37.73 46.07
CA THR A 444 57.20 38.30 44.74
C THR A 444 57.03 37.20 43.69
N ASP A 445 57.84 36.15 43.75
CA ASP A 445 57.71 34.98 42.88
C ASP A 445 56.43 34.19 43.18
N ARG A 446 56.07 34.01 44.46
CA ARG A 446 54.77 33.42 44.84
C ARG A 446 53.59 34.26 44.37
N PHE A 447 53.69 35.59 44.43
CA PHE A 447 52.63 36.48 43.97
C PHE A 447 52.47 36.45 42.45
N LYS A 448 53.58 36.42 41.70
CA LYS A 448 53.54 36.20 40.24
C LYS A 448 52.92 34.87 39.90
N GLN A 449 53.34 33.80 40.57
CA GLN A 449 52.78 32.47 40.35
C GLN A 449 51.28 32.44 40.67
N HIS A 450 50.84 33.10 41.74
CA HIS A 450 49.42 33.21 42.06
C HIS A 450 48.62 34.00 40.99
N ILE A 451 49.20 35.02 40.38
CA ILE A 451 48.55 35.75 39.27
C ILE A 451 48.46 34.88 38.01
N GLU A 452 49.54 34.15 37.69
CA GLU A 452 49.57 33.23 36.56
C GLU A 452 48.54 32.10 36.74
N ASP A 453 48.51 31.47 37.92
CA ASP A 453 47.54 30.44 38.29
C ASP A 453 46.10 30.97 38.18
N ARG A 454 45.83 32.19 38.67
CA ARG A 454 44.49 32.80 38.63
C ARG A 454 44.04 33.17 37.22
N ASN A 455 44.97 33.56 36.35
CA ASN A 455 44.69 33.83 34.94
C ASN A 455 44.48 32.54 34.15
N GLU A 456 45.25 31.50 34.45
CA GLU A 456 45.09 30.16 33.86
C GLU A 456 43.75 29.55 34.27
N GLU A 457 43.33 29.72 35.53
CA GLU A 457 42.04 29.28 36.04
C GLU A 457 40.88 30.00 35.33
N LYS A 458 40.95 31.34 35.19
CA LYS A 458 39.97 32.11 34.40
C LYS A 458 39.92 31.68 32.93
N TYR A 459 41.07 31.38 32.34
CA TYR A 459 41.13 30.94 30.95
C TYR A 459 40.52 29.55 30.76
N LEU A 460 40.75 28.63 31.71
CA LEU A 460 40.12 27.32 31.75
C LEU A 460 38.61 27.41 31.97
N GLU A 461 38.15 28.30 32.84
CA GLU A 461 36.73 28.53 33.09
C GLU A 461 36.02 29.10 31.85
N MET A 462 36.64 30.06 31.17
CA MET A 462 36.12 30.60 29.90
C MET A 462 36.07 29.51 28.80
N ARG A 463 37.06 28.61 28.75
CA ARG A 463 37.02 27.45 27.84
C ARG A 463 35.89 26.49 28.15
N ARG A 464 35.59 26.25 29.43
CA ARG A 464 34.44 25.42 29.84
C ARG A 464 33.12 26.09 29.45
N GLU A 465 32.94 27.38 29.72
CA GLU A 465 31.75 28.11 29.30
C GLU A 465 31.54 28.08 27.78
N ILE A 466 32.62 28.22 26.99
CA ILE A 466 32.55 28.10 25.53
C ILE A 466 32.14 26.68 25.13
N ALA A 467 32.71 25.64 25.74
CA ALA A 467 32.35 24.25 25.45
C ALA A 467 30.87 23.97 25.81
N ASP A 468 30.39 24.47 26.93
CA ASP A 468 28.99 24.30 27.37
C ASP A 468 28.02 25.05 26.45
N ARG A 469 28.36 26.25 26.00
CA ARG A 469 27.59 26.97 24.98
C ARG A 469 27.58 26.25 23.64
N CYS A 470 28.71 25.69 23.20
CA CYS A 470 28.78 24.86 22.00
C CYS A 470 27.88 23.62 22.12
N ASN A 471 27.86 22.97 23.29
CA ASN A 471 26.98 21.83 23.56
C ASN A 471 25.49 22.22 23.56
N GLN A 472 25.13 23.37 24.12
CA GLN A 472 23.75 23.88 24.06
C GLN A 472 23.32 24.19 22.62
N VAL A 473 24.17 24.83 21.83
CA VAL A 473 23.89 25.10 20.41
C VAL A 473 23.70 23.79 19.64
N MET A 474 24.54 22.78 19.89
CA MET A 474 24.40 21.45 19.29
C MET A 474 23.06 20.79 19.69
N SER A 475 22.68 20.86 20.97
CA SER A 475 21.41 20.31 21.46
C SER A 475 20.21 20.97 20.78
N LEU A 476 20.21 22.30 20.66
CA LEU A 476 19.14 23.04 19.98
C LEU A 476 19.09 22.72 18.49
N GLN A 477 20.25 22.53 17.83
CA GLN A 477 20.29 22.09 16.44
C GLN A 477 19.67 20.70 16.24
N LEU A 478 19.92 19.77 17.17
CA LEU A 478 19.32 18.43 17.15
C LEU A 478 17.80 18.49 17.39
N GLU A 479 17.32 19.33 18.31
CA GLU A 479 15.89 19.56 18.58
C GLU A 479 15.17 20.10 17.33
N ILE A 480 15.75 21.13 16.69
CA ILE A 480 15.23 21.68 15.44
C ILE A 480 15.24 20.63 14.33
N GLN A 481 16.26 19.79 14.24
CA GLN A 481 16.27 18.64 13.32
C GLN A 481 15.10 17.69 13.61
N ARG A 482 14.88 17.29 14.87
CA ARG A 482 13.78 16.39 15.24
C ARG A 482 12.41 16.95 14.84
N LEU A 483 12.13 18.20 15.20
CA LEU A 483 10.86 18.86 14.87
C LEU A 483 10.67 19.03 13.35
N THR A 484 11.76 19.25 12.60
CA THR A 484 11.67 19.30 11.14
C THR A 484 11.34 17.93 10.54
N ASN A 485 11.85 16.85 11.14
CA ASN A 485 11.60 15.48 10.72
C ASN A 485 10.17 15.03 11.05
N GLU A 486 9.66 15.35 12.25
CA GLU A 486 8.26 15.12 12.63
C GLU A 486 7.31 15.79 11.64
N LYS A 487 7.53 17.08 11.34
CA LYS A 487 6.75 17.82 10.35
C LYS A 487 6.79 17.20 8.95
N LEU A 488 7.88 16.53 8.61
CA LEU A 488 8.03 15.85 7.32
C LEU A 488 7.21 14.55 7.26
N ILE A 489 7.28 13.77 8.33
CA ILE A 489 6.51 12.53 8.48
C ILE A 489 5.02 12.87 8.45
N ASP A 490 4.60 13.90 9.17
CA ASP A 490 3.21 14.37 9.15
C ASP A 490 2.75 14.73 7.74
N LYS A 491 3.61 15.41 6.97
CA LYS A 491 3.31 15.75 5.58
C LYS A 491 3.21 14.50 4.69
N GLN A 492 4.10 13.52 4.85
CA GLN A 492 4.03 12.26 4.09
C GLN A 492 2.76 11.48 4.42
N VAL A 493 2.35 11.46 5.69
CA VAL A 493 1.09 10.84 6.12
C VAL A 493 -0.10 11.56 5.50
N ILE A 494 -0.11 12.90 5.49
CA ILE A 494 -1.16 13.69 4.82
C ILE A 494 -1.20 13.38 3.32
N ASP A 495 -0.07 13.41 2.62
CA ASP A 495 0.01 13.15 1.17
C ASP A 495 -0.43 11.71 0.82
N GLU A 496 -0.21 10.73 1.71
CA GLU A 496 -0.68 9.35 1.55
C GLU A 496 -2.19 9.21 1.83
N LEU A 497 -2.70 9.90 2.86
CA LEU A 497 -4.13 9.94 3.16
C LEU A 497 -4.92 10.63 2.03
N GLU A 498 -4.40 11.71 1.45
CA GLU A 498 -5.01 12.38 0.30
C GLU A 498 -5.06 11.43 -0.92
N ARG A 499 -3.97 10.73 -1.23
CA ARG A 499 -3.95 9.71 -2.30
C ARG A 499 -4.93 8.56 -2.04
N ARG A 500 -5.09 8.15 -0.78
CA ARG A 500 -6.05 7.10 -0.39
C ARG A 500 -7.50 7.58 -0.59
N ILE A 501 -7.80 8.81 -0.18
CA ILE A 501 -9.12 9.42 -0.36
C ILE A 501 -9.45 9.54 -1.85
N ASP A 502 -8.51 9.98 -2.69
CA ASP A 502 -8.72 10.06 -4.13
C ASP A 502 -8.96 8.69 -4.77
N TYR A 503 -8.20 7.67 -4.34
CA TYR A 503 -8.40 6.29 -4.79
C TYR A 503 -9.79 5.75 -4.39
N ASP A 504 -10.20 5.95 -3.13
CA ASP A 504 -11.49 5.49 -2.64
C ASP A 504 -12.65 6.25 -3.30
N ARG A 505 -12.47 7.55 -3.60
CA ARG A 505 -13.40 8.36 -4.37
C ARG A 505 -13.57 7.82 -5.79
N ASP A 506 -12.47 7.56 -6.51
CA ASP A 506 -12.51 6.97 -7.86
C ASP A 506 -13.17 5.58 -7.87
N LYS A 507 -12.92 4.77 -6.84
CA LYS A 507 -13.56 3.46 -6.67
C LYS A 507 -15.07 3.60 -6.48
N LEU A 508 -15.52 4.54 -5.65
CA LEU A 508 -16.95 4.83 -5.46
C LEU A 508 -17.61 5.35 -6.74
N TYR A 509 -16.93 6.22 -7.50
CA TYR A 509 -17.44 6.68 -8.80
C TYR A 509 -17.59 5.52 -9.79
N LYS A 510 -16.64 4.58 -9.84
CA LYS A 510 -16.74 3.39 -10.69
C LYS A 510 -17.90 2.49 -10.28
N LEU A 511 -18.05 2.19 -9.00
CA LEU A 511 -19.17 1.40 -8.49
C LEU A 511 -20.51 2.07 -8.78
N GLN A 512 -20.62 3.39 -8.58
CA GLN A 512 -21.85 4.13 -8.88
C GLN A 512 -22.17 4.13 -10.39
N LYS A 513 -21.15 4.17 -11.25
CA LYS A 513 -21.32 4.04 -12.69
C LYS A 513 -21.76 2.63 -13.09
N GLU A 514 -21.15 1.60 -12.53
CA GLU A 514 -21.52 0.20 -12.75
C GLU A 514 -22.96 -0.07 -12.27
N ASP A 515 -23.35 0.41 -11.09
CA ASP A 515 -24.72 0.29 -10.58
C ASP A 515 -25.74 1.01 -11.48
N SER A 516 -25.39 2.18 -12.03
CA SER A 516 -26.23 2.91 -12.98
C SER A 516 -26.38 2.17 -14.32
N GLU A 517 -25.29 1.56 -14.82
CA GLU A 517 -25.30 0.73 -16.04
C GLU A 517 -26.10 -0.57 -15.83
N LEU A 518 -25.99 -1.20 -14.66
CA LEU A 518 -26.78 -2.36 -14.28
C LEU A 518 -28.27 -2.01 -14.13
N PHE A 519 -28.58 -0.88 -13.49
CA PHE A 519 -29.96 -0.41 -13.32
C PHE A 519 -30.61 -0.06 -14.66
N THR A 520 -29.89 0.62 -15.56
CA THR A 520 -30.39 0.93 -16.91
C THR A 520 -30.60 -0.33 -17.74
N THR A 521 -29.68 -1.29 -17.68
CA THR A 521 -29.83 -2.60 -18.34
C THR A 521 -31.04 -3.36 -17.81
N PHE A 522 -31.19 -3.45 -16.48
CA PHE A 522 -32.36 -4.07 -15.85
C PHE A 522 -33.66 -3.36 -16.23
N LYS A 523 -33.68 -2.01 -16.18
CA LYS A 523 -34.83 -1.18 -16.59
C LYS A 523 -35.23 -1.46 -18.03
N THR A 524 -34.28 -1.49 -18.97
CA THR A 524 -34.56 -1.76 -20.39
C THR A 524 -35.09 -3.17 -20.63
N GLN A 525 -34.45 -4.19 -20.05
CA GLN A 525 -34.89 -5.59 -20.18
C GLN A 525 -36.28 -5.81 -19.58
N THR A 526 -36.53 -5.33 -18.35
CA THR A 526 -37.84 -5.44 -17.70
C THR A 526 -38.91 -4.68 -18.47
N THR A 527 -38.60 -3.51 -19.03
CA THR A 527 -39.54 -2.75 -19.88
C THR A 527 -39.90 -3.53 -21.15
N GLU A 528 -38.91 -4.15 -21.80
CA GLU A 528 -39.13 -4.95 -23.00
C GLU A 528 -39.98 -6.18 -22.72
N GLU A 529 -39.69 -6.92 -21.65
CA GLU A 529 -40.46 -8.08 -21.21
C GLU A 529 -41.91 -7.72 -20.86
N LEU A 530 -42.12 -6.65 -20.09
CA LEU A 530 -43.47 -6.18 -19.75
C LEU A 530 -44.23 -5.68 -20.99
N THR A 531 -43.54 -5.07 -21.96
CA THR A 531 -44.13 -4.64 -23.23
C THR A 531 -44.53 -5.84 -24.09
N ASN A 532 -43.71 -6.89 -24.12
CA ASN A 532 -44.03 -8.15 -24.78
C ASN A 532 -45.20 -8.87 -24.10
N LEU A 533 -45.23 -8.87 -22.77
CA LEU A 533 -46.35 -9.39 -21.99
C LEU A 533 -47.63 -8.61 -22.28
N LYS A 534 -47.56 -7.27 -22.37
CA LYS A 534 -48.70 -6.43 -22.75
C LYS A 534 -49.24 -6.80 -24.14
N ARG A 535 -48.36 -6.99 -25.14
CA ARG A 535 -48.78 -7.45 -26.48
C ARG A 535 -49.48 -8.81 -26.43
N SER A 536 -48.97 -9.75 -25.64
CA SER A 536 -49.59 -11.07 -25.44
C SER A 536 -50.95 -10.97 -24.74
N PHE A 537 -51.06 -10.14 -23.71
CA PHE A 537 -52.33 -9.83 -23.04
C PHE A 537 -53.32 -9.15 -23.99
N GLU A 538 -52.90 -8.25 -24.87
CA GLU A 538 -53.79 -7.62 -25.85
C GLU A 538 -54.40 -8.63 -26.83
N LYS A 539 -53.66 -9.69 -27.19
CA LYS A 539 -54.20 -10.79 -28.01
C LYS A 539 -55.31 -11.54 -27.28
N ILE A 540 -55.07 -11.96 -26.03
CA ILE A 540 -56.08 -12.62 -25.18
C ILE A 540 -57.32 -11.73 -25.04
N GLY A 541 -57.14 -10.40 -24.93
CA GLY A 541 -58.23 -9.45 -24.85
C GLY A 541 -59.17 -9.51 -26.06
N LYS A 542 -58.64 -9.74 -27.27
CA LYS A 542 -59.46 -9.87 -28.49
C LYS A 542 -60.37 -11.08 -28.46
N ASP A 543 -59.92 -12.16 -27.86
CA ASP A 543 -60.69 -13.40 -27.75
C ASP A 543 -61.78 -13.30 -26.67
N LEU A 544 -61.57 -12.45 -25.66
CA LEU A 544 -62.52 -12.19 -24.59
C LEU A 544 -63.52 -11.06 -24.88
N MET A 545 -63.26 -10.21 -25.88
CA MET A 545 -64.15 -9.10 -26.26
C MET A 545 -65.48 -9.59 -26.84
N CYS A 546 -66.56 -8.93 -26.43
CA CYS A 546 -67.88 -9.19 -26.98
C CYS A 546 -67.88 -9.02 -28.50
N LYS A 547 -68.19 -10.07 -29.26
CA LYS A 547 -68.17 -10.02 -30.73
C LYS A 547 -69.20 -9.07 -31.35
N SER A 548 -70.23 -8.69 -30.59
CA SER A 548 -71.27 -7.77 -31.08
C SER A 548 -70.87 -6.29 -30.98
N CYS A 549 -70.16 -5.90 -29.91
CA CYS A 549 -69.80 -4.49 -29.67
C CYS A 549 -68.31 -4.23 -29.54
N TRP A 550 -67.47 -5.27 -29.63
CA TRP A 550 -66.02 -5.22 -29.45
C TRP A 550 -65.58 -4.58 -28.14
N LYS A 551 -66.44 -4.62 -27.12
CA LYS A 551 -66.11 -4.17 -25.77
C LYS A 551 -65.87 -5.36 -24.86
N LEU A 552 -64.88 -5.22 -24.01
CA LEU A 552 -64.63 -6.16 -22.94
C LEU A 552 -65.61 -5.88 -21.78
N GLY A 553 -66.39 -6.89 -21.40
CA GLY A 553 -67.36 -6.78 -20.31
C GLY A 553 -66.96 -7.67 -19.12
N THR A 554 -67.26 -7.23 -17.91
CA THR A 554 -67.13 -8.05 -16.69
C THR A 554 -68.18 -9.16 -16.62
N ASP A 555 -69.31 -8.97 -17.30
CA ASP A 555 -70.39 -9.94 -17.43
C ASP A 555 -70.53 -10.39 -18.89
N CYS A 556 -69.64 -11.28 -19.30
CA CYS A 556 -69.71 -11.94 -20.61
C CYS A 556 -70.35 -13.33 -20.51
N LEU A 557 -71.04 -13.72 -21.57
CA LEU A 557 -71.67 -15.02 -21.80
C LEU A 557 -70.90 -15.74 -22.93
N MET A 558 -70.85 -17.07 -22.92
CA MET A 558 -70.30 -17.85 -24.03
C MET A 558 -71.39 -18.25 -25.00
N LEU A 559 -71.11 -18.13 -26.29
CA LEU A 559 -71.86 -18.79 -27.36
C LEU A 559 -71.39 -20.24 -27.52
N LYS A 560 -72.17 -21.08 -28.21
CA LYS A 560 -71.78 -22.48 -28.51
C LYS A 560 -70.44 -22.58 -29.26
N CYS A 561 -70.17 -21.64 -30.15
CA CYS A 561 -68.90 -21.52 -30.88
C CYS A 561 -67.69 -21.08 -30.03
N GLY A 562 -67.86 -20.84 -28.72
CA GLY A 562 -66.78 -20.39 -27.82
C GLY A 562 -66.52 -18.88 -27.80
N HIS A 563 -67.19 -18.11 -28.66
CA HIS A 563 -67.10 -16.64 -28.66
C HIS A 563 -67.87 -15.99 -27.52
N SER A 564 -67.41 -14.82 -27.07
CA SER A 564 -68.03 -14.09 -25.96
C SER A 564 -69.06 -13.05 -26.42
N LEU A 565 -70.10 -12.85 -25.60
CA LEU A 565 -71.14 -11.85 -25.78
C LEU A 565 -71.38 -11.11 -24.45
N CYS A 566 -71.35 -9.78 -24.44
CA CYS A 566 -71.60 -9.03 -23.21
C CYS A 566 -73.10 -9.03 -22.86
N SER A 567 -73.40 -8.93 -21.57
CA SER A 567 -74.76 -8.86 -21.00
C SER A 567 -75.64 -7.77 -21.62
N THR A 568 -75.04 -6.68 -22.09
CA THR A 568 -75.77 -5.59 -22.76
C THR A 568 -76.15 -5.94 -24.20
N CYS A 569 -75.30 -6.69 -24.91
CA CYS A 569 -75.60 -7.15 -26.27
C CYS A 569 -76.54 -8.36 -26.25
N SER A 570 -76.53 -9.16 -25.19
CA SER A 570 -77.48 -10.25 -25.00
C SER A 570 -78.91 -9.80 -24.69
N LEU A 571 -79.14 -8.51 -24.40
CA LEU A 571 -80.49 -7.96 -24.19
C LEU A 571 -81.09 -7.34 -25.46
N LYS A 572 -80.30 -7.23 -26.54
CA LYS A 572 -80.73 -6.68 -27.83
C LYS A 572 -81.08 -7.75 -28.88
N GLY A 573 -81.05 -9.02 -28.51
CA GLY A 573 -81.49 -10.11 -29.38
C GLY A 573 -83.00 -10.05 -29.59
N VAL A 574 -83.45 -10.14 -30.84
CA VAL A 574 -84.86 -10.29 -31.18
C VAL A 574 -85.14 -11.80 -31.28
N GLY A 575 -85.76 -12.39 -30.26
CA GLY A 575 -86.07 -13.82 -30.17
C GLY A 575 -85.07 -14.65 -29.35
N ASP A 576 -85.41 -15.92 -29.12
CA ASP A 576 -84.71 -16.86 -28.22
C ASP A 576 -83.37 -17.38 -28.76
N VAL A 577 -82.76 -16.75 -29.79
CA VAL A 577 -81.55 -17.26 -30.47
C VAL A 577 -80.56 -16.13 -30.77
N PHE A 578 -79.27 -16.36 -30.47
CA PHE A 578 -78.16 -15.48 -30.81
C PHE A 578 -77.32 -16.05 -31.94
N TYR A 579 -77.07 -15.24 -32.97
CA TYR A 579 -76.25 -15.62 -34.11
C TYR A 579 -74.81 -15.09 -34.00
N CYS A 580 -73.83 -15.99 -34.09
CA CYS A 580 -72.43 -15.61 -34.23
C CYS A 580 -72.11 -15.31 -35.69
N LYS A 581 -71.85 -14.04 -36.02
CA LYS A 581 -71.53 -13.60 -37.39
C LYS A 581 -70.21 -14.15 -37.96
N GLU A 582 -69.29 -14.61 -37.11
CA GLU A 582 -68.00 -15.16 -37.54
C GLU A 582 -68.08 -16.66 -37.82
N CYS A 583 -68.72 -17.43 -36.93
CA CYS A 583 -68.85 -18.88 -37.09
C CYS A 583 -70.11 -19.30 -37.84
N MET A 584 -71.01 -18.34 -38.14
CA MET A 584 -72.32 -18.57 -38.73
C MET A 584 -73.19 -19.57 -37.93
N GLU A 585 -72.97 -19.63 -36.61
CA GLU A 585 -73.65 -20.54 -35.69
C GLU A 585 -74.71 -19.84 -34.85
N GLU A 586 -75.85 -20.51 -34.70
CA GLU A 586 -76.96 -20.11 -33.83
C GLU A 586 -76.82 -20.72 -32.43
N THR A 587 -76.98 -19.89 -31.40
CA THR A 587 -76.99 -20.29 -29.99
C THR A 587 -78.31 -19.88 -29.36
N GLU A 588 -79.17 -20.84 -29.05
CA GLU A 588 -80.40 -20.60 -28.30
C GLU A 588 -80.10 -20.04 -26.90
N ILE A 589 -80.88 -19.06 -26.43
CA ILE A 589 -80.73 -18.43 -25.10
C ILE A 589 -80.78 -19.46 -23.98
N SER A 590 -81.61 -20.50 -24.13
CA SER A 590 -81.71 -21.67 -23.22
C SER A 590 -80.38 -22.39 -23.04
N THR A 591 -79.51 -22.38 -24.05
CA THR A 591 -78.20 -23.03 -24.07
C THR A 591 -77.05 -22.10 -23.67
N ILE A 592 -77.31 -20.79 -23.55
CA ILE A 592 -76.35 -19.82 -23.03
C ILE A 592 -76.30 -19.99 -21.51
N SER A 593 -75.51 -20.95 -21.06
CA SER A 593 -75.17 -21.04 -19.64
C SER A 593 -74.40 -19.78 -19.24
N ARG A 594 -74.75 -19.19 -18.08
CA ARG A 594 -73.86 -18.22 -17.41
C ARG A 594 -72.60 -18.98 -17.03
N SER A 595 -71.63 -19.04 -17.93
CA SER A 595 -70.34 -19.67 -17.66
C SER A 595 -69.61 -18.82 -16.62
N GLN A 596 -69.80 -19.13 -15.34
CA GLN A 596 -68.99 -18.61 -14.23
C GLN A 596 -67.49 -18.58 -14.58
N PRO A 597 -66.92 -19.59 -15.26
CA PRO A 597 -65.52 -19.56 -15.68
C PRO A 597 -65.16 -18.36 -16.56
N ILE A 598 -66.00 -17.95 -17.52
CA ILE A 598 -65.69 -16.81 -18.42
C ILE A 598 -65.82 -15.49 -17.69
N LYS A 599 -66.79 -15.38 -16.78
CA LYS A 599 -66.90 -14.19 -15.92
C LYS A 599 -65.62 -14.03 -15.09
N GLN A 600 -65.12 -15.12 -14.52
CA GLN A 600 -63.87 -15.13 -13.77
C GLN A 600 -62.66 -14.81 -14.65
N ILE A 601 -62.57 -15.40 -15.85
CA ILE A 601 -61.48 -15.13 -16.82
C ILE A 601 -61.49 -13.66 -17.27
N SER A 602 -62.67 -13.10 -17.58
CA SER A 602 -62.82 -11.71 -18.02
C SER A 602 -62.48 -10.74 -16.89
N LEU A 603 -62.92 -11.02 -15.66
CA LEU A 603 -62.60 -10.23 -14.47
C LEU A 603 -61.10 -10.26 -14.16
N ASN A 604 -60.50 -11.46 -14.15
CA ASN A 604 -59.06 -11.64 -13.93
C ASN A 604 -58.26 -10.91 -15.01
N TYR A 605 -58.66 -11.01 -16.29
CA TYR A 605 -58.02 -10.29 -17.38
C TYR A 605 -58.04 -8.77 -17.17
N ILE A 606 -59.19 -8.19 -16.80
CA ILE A 606 -59.33 -6.75 -16.56
C ILE A 606 -58.42 -6.30 -15.41
N MET A 607 -58.37 -7.07 -14.31
CA MET A 607 -57.51 -6.77 -13.17
C MET A 607 -56.03 -6.90 -13.53
N SER A 608 -55.62 -8.00 -14.16
CA SER A 608 -54.23 -8.23 -14.59
C SER A 608 -53.77 -7.18 -15.60
N LYS A 609 -54.63 -6.75 -16.52
CA LYS A 609 -54.32 -5.67 -17.47
C LYS A 609 -54.05 -4.35 -16.75
N LYS A 610 -54.89 -3.96 -15.78
CA LYS A 610 -54.68 -2.75 -14.99
C LYS A 610 -53.38 -2.80 -14.18
N ILE A 611 -53.08 -3.93 -13.56
CA ILE A 611 -51.83 -4.14 -12.82
C ILE A 611 -50.63 -4.01 -13.77
N LEU A 612 -50.68 -4.66 -14.93
CA LEU A 612 -49.62 -4.60 -15.94
C LEU A 612 -49.39 -3.18 -16.46
N GLU A 613 -50.46 -2.43 -16.76
CA GLU A 613 -50.37 -1.03 -17.18
C GLU A 613 -49.80 -0.14 -16.07
N SER A 614 -50.17 -0.38 -14.81
CA SER A 614 -49.61 0.33 -13.65
C SER A 614 -48.12 0.04 -13.47
N VAL A 615 -47.70 -1.23 -13.54
CA VAL A 615 -46.30 -1.62 -13.43
C VAL A 615 -45.47 -1.03 -14.57
N LEU A 616 -45.98 -1.07 -15.81
CA LEU A 616 -45.33 -0.44 -16.96
C LEU A 616 -45.14 1.08 -16.77
N SER A 617 -46.13 1.77 -16.20
CA SER A 617 -46.01 3.21 -15.94
C SER A 617 -44.94 3.53 -14.90
N LEU A 618 -44.84 2.71 -13.84
CA LEU A 618 -43.85 2.86 -12.77
C LEU A 618 -42.42 2.57 -13.24
N VAL A 619 -42.25 1.62 -14.15
CA VAL A 619 -40.95 1.28 -14.74
C VAL A 619 -40.55 2.29 -15.83
N SER A 620 -41.50 3.06 -16.38
CA SER A 620 -41.20 4.08 -17.42
C SER A 620 -40.80 5.44 -16.84
N THR A 621 -41.26 5.79 -15.64
CA THR A 621 -40.74 6.90 -14.83
C THR A 621 -39.36 6.59 -14.28
#